data_AF-A0A8T3ZAF1-F1
#
_entry.id   AF-A0A8T3ZAF1-F1
#
_cell.length_a   1.000
_cell.length_b   1.000
_cell.length_c   1.000
_cell.angle_alpha   90.00
_cell.angle_beta   90.00
_cell.angle_gamma   90.00
#
_symmetry.space_group_name_H-M   'P 1'
#
loop_
_entity.id
_entity.type
_entity.pdbx_description
1 polymer ?
#
loop_
_entity_poly.entity_id
_entity_poly.type
_entity_poly.pdbx_seq_one_letter_code
_entity_poly.pdbx_strand_id
1 'polypeptide(L)'
;KKIVAISKTSTSTEYFNSEIPDIAIFDMHSKKQGYSKPRHSRVSTIKRDFPVRNDFLKNLTFTIFYTRLEDHKNILKFELPYHATEDDIKDLLKDIKKISAEGYPLLLKKAHSDVVIRKNDLENLSKIIGFREKSGREMLNE
;
A
#
# COMPACT_ATOMS: atom_id res chain seq x y z
N LYS A 1 -12.03 12.14 9.69
CA LYS A 1 -10.84 11.86 8.85
C LYS A 1 -10.82 10.35 8.60
N LYS A 2 -10.85 9.85 7.36
CA LYS A 2 -11.27 8.45 7.07
C LYS A 2 -10.41 7.68 6.07
N ILE A 3 -9.27 8.23 5.63
CA ILE A 3 -8.44 7.57 4.61
C ILE A 3 -7.06 7.27 5.22
N VAL A 4 -6.63 6.03 5.03
CA VAL A 4 -5.32 5.53 5.42
C VAL A 4 -4.82 4.67 4.27
N ALA A 5 -3.63 4.97 3.75
CA ALA A 5 -2.95 4.10 2.82
C ALA A 5 -1.93 3.23 3.58
N ILE A 6 -1.96 1.92 3.32
CA ILE A 6 -1.11 0.92 3.99
C ILE A 6 -0.39 0.10 2.93
N SER A 7 0.94 0.07 3.00
CA SER A 7 1.79 -0.62 2.02
C SER A 7 2.74 -1.61 2.71
N LYS A 8 2.85 -2.83 2.16
CA LYS A 8 3.80 -3.87 2.60
C LYS A 8 5.21 -3.65 2.06
N THR A 9 5.32 -2.91 0.96
CA THR A 9 6.58 -2.58 0.30
C THR A 9 6.68 -1.08 0.14
N SER A 10 7.89 -0.56 0.24
CA SER A 10 8.20 0.83 -0.09
C SER A 10 9.66 0.94 -0.49
N THR A 11 9.94 1.81 -1.45
CA THR A 11 11.29 2.18 -1.90
C THR A 11 11.73 3.53 -1.32
N SER A 12 10.95 4.11 -0.41
CA SER A 12 11.29 5.37 0.25
C SER A 12 12.57 5.24 1.06
N THR A 13 13.39 6.27 1.00
CA THR A 13 14.64 6.43 1.77
C THR A 13 14.64 7.73 2.58
N GLU A 14 13.50 8.41 2.71
CA GLU A 14 13.38 9.74 3.33
C GLU A 14 13.74 9.78 4.83
N TYR A 15 13.71 8.64 5.53
CA TYR A 15 14.14 8.59 6.95
C TYR A 15 15.66 8.56 7.09
N PHE A 16 16.33 7.73 6.29
CA PHE A 16 17.75 7.42 6.49
C PHE A 16 18.67 7.94 5.38
N ASN A 17 18.12 8.46 4.28
CA ASN A 17 18.86 8.93 3.09
C ASN A 17 19.93 7.94 2.63
N SER A 18 19.60 6.65 2.62
CA SER A 18 20.51 5.58 2.25
C SER A 18 20.10 4.92 0.94
N GLU A 19 20.93 4.03 0.42
CA GLU A 19 20.61 3.21 -0.76
C GLU A 19 19.61 2.08 -0.45
N ILE A 20 19.36 1.82 0.84
CA ILE A 20 18.47 0.76 1.31
C ILE A 20 17.13 1.40 1.72
N PRO A 21 15.98 0.84 1.29
CA PRO A 21 14.69 1.39 1.70
C PRO A 21 14.49 1.45 3.21
N ASP A 22 13.86 2.52 3.69
CA ASP A 22 13.61 2.77 5.12
C ASP A 22 12.92 1.58 5.78
N ILE A 23 11.96 0.95 5.08
CA ILE A 23 11.20 -0.20 5.57
C ILE A 23 12.09 -1.40 5.89
N ALA A 24 13.15 -1.62 5.09
CA ALA A 24 14.10 -2.71 5.31
C ALA A 24 15.03 -2.40 6.48
N ILE A 25 15.46 -1.14 6.61
CA ILE A 25 16.28 -0.70 7.76
C ILE A 25 15.51 -0.87 9.05
N PHE A 26 14.25 -0.41 9.10
CA PHE A 26 13.42 -0.61 10.27
C PHE A 26 13.22 -2.10 10.57
N ASP A 27 13.09 -2.96 9.57
CA ASP A 27 12.87 -4.39 9.77
C ASP A 27 14.12 -5.09 10.34
N MET A 28 15.31 -4.69 9.90
CA MET A 28 16.59 -5.20 10.40
C MET A 28 16.88 -4.76 11.84
N HIS A 29 16.56 -3.51 12.19
CA HIS A 29 16.95 -2.90 13.46
C HIS A 29 15.83 -2.87 14.53
N SER A 30 14.60 -3.29 14.19
CA SER A 30 13.49 -3.38 15.14
C SER A 30 12.81 -4.74 15.07
N LYS A 31 12.47 -5.30 16.24
CA LYS A 31 11.79 -6.61 16.34
C LYS A 31 10.42 -6.55 17.02
N LYS A 32 10.18 -5.53 17.83
CA LYS A 32 8.98 -5.38 18.66
C LYS A 32 7.95 -4.48 18.00
N GLN A 33 6.71 -4.61 18.44
CA GLN A 33 5.60 -3.75 18.05
C GLN A 33 5.92 -2.28 18.36
N GLY A 34 5.46 -1.38 17.49
CA GLY A 34 5.72 0.04 17.62
C GLY A 34 5.51 0.80 16.31
N TYR A 35 5.83 2.08 16.33
CA TYR A 35 5.80 2.93 15.14
C TYR A 35 7.00 3.88 15.13
N SER A 36 7.44 4.27 13.94
CA SER A 36 8.51 5.26 13.75
C SER A 36 7.99 6.66 14.03
N LYS A 37 8.91 7.60 14.29
CA LYS A 37 8.56 9.02 14.43
C LYS A 37 7.84 9.51 13.17
N PRO A 38 6.64 10.11 13.26
CA PRO A 38 5.91 10.57 12.07
C PRO A 38 6.66 11.67 11.34
N ARG A 39 6.67 11.59 10.00
CA ARG A 39 7.18 12.64 9.12
C ARG A 39 6.03 13.29 8.38
N HIS A 40 6.08 14.62 8.26
CA HIS A 40 5.09 15.38 7.51
C HIS A 40 5.72 15.86 6.20
N SER A 41 5.15 15.42 5.07
CA SER A 41 5.59 15.80 3.73
C SER A 41 4.49 16.61 3.04
N ARG A 42 4.80 17.81 2.55
CA ARG A 42 3.85 18.64 1.81
C ARG A 42 4.00 18.41 0.33
N VAL A 43 2.88 18.24 -0.36
CA VAL A 43 2.84 18.06 -1.82
C VAL A 43 3.31 19.32 -2.55
N SER A 44 3.19 20.50 -1.93
CA SER A 44 3.70 21.77 -2.47
C SER A 44 5.20 21.74 -2.82
N THR A 45 5.98 20.82 -2.26
CA THR A 45 7.41 20.63 -2.59
C THR A 45 7.64 20.10 -4.01
N ILE A 46 6.63 19.46 -4.61
CA ILE A 46 6.69 18.96 -5.98
C ILE A 46 6.56 20.15 -6.94
N LYS A 47 7.57 20.39 -7.77
CA LYS A 47 7.58 21.52 -8.72
C LYS A 47 6.55 21.40 -9.84
N ARG A 48 6.11 20.18 -10.17
CA ARG A 48 5.16 19.92 -11.26
C ARG A 48 3.73 20.22 -10.83
N ASP A 49 2.94 20.79 -11.74
CA ASP A 49 1.51 21.00 -11.52
C ASP A 49 0.69 19.78 -11.92
N PHE A 50 -0.41 19.56 -11.19
CA PHE A 50 -1.37 18.51 -11.46
C PHE A 50 -2.40 19.01 -12.48
N PRO A 51 -2.76 18.18 -13.49
CA PRO A 51 -3.72 18.58 -14.53
C PRO A 51 -5.14 18.78 -13.99
N VAL A 52 -5.45 18.21 -12.83
CA VAL A 52 -6.76 18.28 -12.18
C VAL A 52 -6.56 18.56 -10.69
N ARG A 53 -7.35 19.50 -10.14
CA ARG A 53 -7.36 19.84 -8.70
C ARG A 53 -5.97 20.22 -8.15
N ASN A 54 -5.16 20.96 -8.92
CA ASN A 54 -3.80 21.34 -8.55
C ASN A 54 -3.70 21.97 -7.15
N ASP A 55 -4.49 23.02 -6.90
CA ASP A 55 -4.43 23.77 -5.64
C ASP A 55 -4.79 22.89 -4.44
N PHE A 56 -5.80 22.04 -4.60
CA PHE A 56 -6.19 21.08 -3.56
C PHE A 56 -5.04 20.11 -3.27
N LEU A 57 -4.48 19.47 -4.31
CA LEU A 57 -3.43 18.48 -4.15
C LEU A 57 -2.14 19.09 -3.59
N LYS A 58 -1.73 20.27 -4.06
CA LYS A 58 -0.55 21.00 -3.58
C LYS A 58 -0.64 21.38 -2.11
N ASN A 59 -1.84 21.67 -1.62
CA ASN A 59 -2.09 22.01 -0.22
C ASN A 59 -2.18 20.78 0.71
N LEU A 60 -2.16 19.55 0.18
CA LEU A 60 -2.16 18.35 1.01
C LEU A 60 -0.83 18.19 1.75
N THR A 61 -0.94 17.77 3.01
CA THR A 61 0.16 17.34 3.84
C THR A 61 -0.04 15.87 4.15
N PHE A 62 0.97 15.05 3.84
CA PHE A 62 0.99 13.64 4.16
C PHE A 62 1.74 13.41 5.47
N THR A 63 1.12 12.66 6.39
CA THR A 63 1.83 12.09 7.52
C THR A 63 2.23 10.67 7.18
N ILE A 64 3.53 10.41 7.16
CA ILE A 64 4.14 9.15 6.78
C ILE A 64 4.82 8.57 8.01
N PHE A 65 4.58 7.29 8.29
CA PHE A 65 5.26 6.56 9.34
C PHE A 65 5.29 5.06 9.03
N TYR A 66 6.15 4.33 9.72
CA TYR A 66 6.28 2.89 9.62
C TYR A 66 5.82 2.27 10.93
N THR A 67 5.14 1.13 10.87
CA THR A 67 4.67 0.44 12.06
C THR A 67 4.83 -1.06 11.96
N ARG A 68 5.11 -1.68 13.10
CA ARG A 68 4.99 -3.10 13.32
C ARG A 68 3.82 -3.33 14.28
N LEU A 69 2.76 -3.98 13.79
CA LEU A 69 1.52 -4.18 14.56
C LEU A 69 1.65 -5.31 15.61
N GLU A 70 2.55 -6.25 15.38
CA GLU A 70 2.78 -7.44 16.21
C GLU A 70 4.27 -7.81 16.21
N ASP A 71 4.77 -8.31 17.34
CA ASP A 71 6.18 -8.66 17.52
C ASP A 71 6.64 -9.66 16.44
N HIS A 72 7.85 -9.45 15.93
CA HIS A 72 8.50 -10.29 14.92
C HIS A 72 7.75 -10.41 13.58
N LYS A 73 6.71 -9.61 13.34
CA LYS A 73 6.00 -9.53 12.05
C LYS A 73 6.57 -8.43 11.16
N ASN A 74 6.07 -8.39 9.93
CA ASN A 74 6.46 -7.42 8.91
C ASN A 74 6.14 -5.98 9.33
N ILE A 75 6.95 -5.06 8.82
CA ILE A 75 6.70 -3.63 8.92
C ILE A 75 5.78 -3.18 7.80
N LEU A 76 4.90 -2.24 8.12
CA LEU A 76 3.97 -1.62 7.20
C LEU A 76 4.23 -0.13 7.14
N LYS A 77 4.18 0.43 5.93
CA LYS A 77 4.19 1.88 5.72
C LYS A 77 2.76 2.39 5.78
N PHE A 78 2.56 3.46 6.54
CA PHE A 78 1.30 4.17 6.69
C PHE A 78 1.43 5.57 6.12
N GLU A 79 0.45 5.97 5.32
CA GLU A 79 0.38 7.30 4.72
C GLU A 79 -1.01 7.88 4.93
N LEU A 80 -1.05 9.03 5.61
CA LEU A 80 -2.27 9.75 5.95
C LEU A 80 -2.29 11.06 5.16
N PRO A 81 -3.32 11.34 4.32
CA PRO A 81 -3.40 12.57 3.53
C PRO A 81 -3.84 13.78 4.36
N TYR A 82 -3.33 13.89 5.59
CA TYR A 82 -3.53 14.99 6.52
C TYR A 82 -2.40 15.04 7.55
N HIS A 83 -2.29 16.16 8.27
CA HIS A 83 -1.42 16.27 9.43
C HIS A 83 -2.03 15.53 10.63
N ALA A 84 -1.38 14.46 11.08
CA ALA A 84 -1.78 13.64 12.21
C ALA A 84 -0.83 13.82 13.39
N THR A 85 -1.35 13.99 14.60
CA THR A 85 -0.53 14.03 15.82
C THR A 85 -0.16 12.62 16.28
N GLU A 86 0.72 12.50 17.28
CA GLU A 86 1.03 11.18 17.85
C GLU A 86 -0.19 10.51 18.49
N ASP A 87 -1.10 11.28 19.11
CA ASP A 87 -2.33 10.74 19.68
C ASP A 87 -3.28 10.25 18.59
N ASP A 88 -3.43 10.99 17.48
CA ASP A 88 -4.19 10.55 16.30
C ASP A 88 -3.65 9.21 15.78
N ILE A 89 -2.32 9.04 15.73
CA ILE A 89 -1.66 7.82 15.26
C ILE A 89 -1.88 6.66 16.23
N LYS A 90 -1.78 6.90 17.54
CA LYS A 90 -2.02 5.87 18.57
C LYS A 90 -3.45 5.34 18.50
N ASP A 91 -4.43 6.23 18.41
CA ASP A 91 -5.84 5.83 18.29
C ASP A 91 -6.09 5.05 17.01
N LEU A 92 -5.53 5.52 15.89
CA LEU A 92 -5.62 4.81 14.62
C LEU A 92 -5.03 3.39 14.70
N LEU A 93 -3.82 3.27 15.25
CA LEU A 93 -3.14 1.98 15.39
C LEU A 93 -3.90 1.04 16.32
N LYS A 94 -4.53 1.56 17.38
CA LYS A 94 -5.38 0.78 18.28
C LYS A 94 -6.57 0.17 17.55
N ASP A 95 -7.23 0.95 16.70
CA ASP A 95 -8.37 0.47 15.93
C ASP A 95 -7.97 -0.52 14.83
N ILE A 96 -6.86 -0.25 14.14
CA ILE A 96 -6.33 -1.16 13.12
C ILE A 96 -5.86 -2.47 13.74
N LYS A 97 -5.25 -2.43 14.92
CA LYS A 97 -4.80 -3.64 15.62
C LYS A 97 -5.95 -4.58 15.96
N LYS A 98 -7.12 -4.06 16.34
CA LYS A 98 -8.32 -4.87 16.62
C LYS A 98 -8.78 -5.71 15.42
N ILE A 99 -8.57 -5.20 14.21
CA ILE A 99 -8.98 -5.86 12.96
C ILE A 99 -7.80 -6.52 12.22
N SER A 100 -6.63 -6.60 12.87
CA SER A 100 -5.42 -7.17 12.29
C SER A 100 -5.16 -8.57 12.84
N ALA A 101 -4.65 -9.44 11.98
CA ALA A 101 -4.14 -10.75 12.37
C ALA A 101 -2.77 -10.95 11.71
N GLU A 102 -1.84 -11.60 12.40
CA GLU A 102 -0.48 -11.87 11.92
C GLU A 102 0.26 -10.59 11.46
N GLY A 103 0.02 -9.48 12.15
CA GLY A 103 0.61 -8.18 11.82
C GLY A 103 0.07 -7.48 10.57
N TYR A 104 -1.09 -7.89 10.01
CA TYR A 104 -1.72 -7.20 8.87
C TYR A 104 -3.26 -7.09 9.00
N PRO A 105 -3.90 -6.00 8.52
CA PRO A 105 -5.35 -5.85 8.59
C PRO A 105 -6.09 -6.94 7.78
N LEU A 106 -7.01 -7.66 8.43
CA LEU A 106 -7.75 -8.77 7.82
C LEU A 106 -8.60 -8.32 6.63
N LEU A 107 -9.23 -7.14 6.73
CA LEU A 107 -10.03 -6.59 5.65
C LEU A 107 -9.20 -6.33 4.38
N LEU A 108 -7.96 -5.86 4.53
CA LEU A 108 -7.05 -5.69 3.40
C LEU A 108 -6.55 -7.03 2.85
N LYS A 109 -6.31 -8.03 3.73
CA LYS A 109 -5.94 -9.40 3.31
C LYS A 109 -7.05 -9.99 2.45
N LYS A 110 -8.31 -9.86 2.88
CA LYS A 110 -9.48 -10.34 2.14
C LYS A 110 -9.64 -9.61 0.81
N ALA A 111 -9.64 -8.27 0.81
CA ALA A 111 -9.77 -7.48 -0.40
C ALA A 111 -8.70 -7.83 -1.44
N HIS A 112 -7.47 -8.07 -1.00
CA HIS A 112 -6.41 -8.57 -1.88
C HIS A 112 -6.74 -9.95 -2.45
N SER A 113 -7.12 -10.92 -1.60
CA SER A 113 -7.44 -12.29 -2.03
C SER A 113 -8.60 -12.37 -3.00
N ASP A 114 -9.64 -11.54 -2.83
CA ASP A 114 -10.85 -11.54 -3.64
C ASP A 114 -10.61 -11.00 -5.06
N VAL A 115 -9.60 -10.16 -5.26
CA VAL A 115 -9.26 -9.56 -6.56
C VAL A 115 -8.06 -10.22 -7.25
N VAL A 116 -7.44 -11.25 -6.65
CA VAL A 116 -6.35 -11.98 -7.30
C VAL A 116 -6.90 -12.75 -8.50
N ILE A 117 -6.52 -12.31 -9.69
CA ILE A 117 -6.80 -13.03 -10.94
C ILE A 117 -5.92 -14.28 -10.98
N ARG A 118 -6.55 -15.46 -10.93
CA ARG A 118 -5.87 -16.75 -11.02
C ARG A 118 -5.74 -17.20 -12.46
N LYS A 119 -4.89 -18.21 -12.69
CA LYS A 119 -4.72 -18.83 -14.01
C LYS A 119 -6.05 -19.29 -14.61
N ASN A 120 -6.92 -19.90 -13.80
CA ASN A 120 -8.24 -20.34 -14.25
C ASN A 120 -9.13 -19.17 -14.68
N ASP A 121 -9.03 -18.02 -14.02
CA ASP A 121 -9.79 -16.82 -14.39
C ASP A 121 -9.33 -16.31 -15.76
N LEU A 122 -8.01 -16.28 -16.00
CA LEU A 122 -7.44 -15.93 -17.31
C LEU A 122 -7.84 -16.92 -18.42
N GLU A 123 -7.82 -18.23 -18.14
CA GLU A 123 -8.25 -19.25 -19.10
C GLU A 123 -9.72 -19.10 -19.46
N ASN A 124 -10.58 -18.80 -18.48
CA ASN A 124 -11.99 -18.58 -18.72
C ASN A 124 -12.26 -17.28 -19.47
N LEU A 125 -11.55 -16.19 -19.12
CA LEU A 125 -11.62 -14.92 -19.86
C LEU A 125 -11.15 -15.11 -21.31
N SER A 126 -10.05 -15.84 -21.55
CA SER A 126 -9.55 -16.15 -22.89
C SER A 126 -10.58 -16.93 -23.73
N LYS A 127 -11.26 -17.92 -23.13
CA LYS A 127 -12.37 -18.65 -23.78
C LYS A 127 -13.55 -17.74 -24.13
N ILE A 128 -13.94 -16.84 -23.23
CA ILE A 128 -15.08 -15.93 -23.43
C ILE A 128 -14.76 -14.88 -24.51
N ILE A 129 -13.55 -14.32 -24.50
CA ILE A 129 -13.13 -13.28 -25.44
C ILE A 129 -12.82 -13.87 -26.83
N GLY A 130 -12.68 -15.20 -26.94
CA GLY A 130 -12.40 -15.87 -28.21
C GLY A 130 -10.92 -15.84 -28.61
N PHE A 131 -10.01 -15.63 -27.66
CA PHE A 131 -8.54 -15.69 -27.88
C PHE A 131 -8.00 -17.11 -28.01
N ARG A 132 -8.85 -18.11 -28.28
CA ARG A 132 -8.35 -19.39 -28.75
C ARG A 132 -7.75 -19.16 -30.13
N GLU A 133 -6.47 -19.50 -30.29
CA GLU A 133 -5.95 -19.83 -31.62
C GLU A 133 -6.96 -20.78 -32.26
N LYS A 134 -7.47 -20.40 -33.43
CA LYS A 134 -8.22 -21.32 -34.29
C LYS A 134 -7.34 -22.55 -34.47
N SER A 135 -7.64 -23.63 -33.74
CA SER A 135 -7.05 -24.93 -34.02
C SER A 135 -7.37 -25.21 -35.48
N GLY A 136 -6.35 -25.55 -36.28
CA GLY A 136 -6.32 -25.45 -37.75
C GLY A 136 -7.46 -26.11 -38.55
N ARG A 137 -8.44 -26.75 -37.89
CA ARG A 137 -9.70 -27.20 -38.48
C ARG A 137 -10.74 -26.09 -38.70
N GLU A 138 -10.64 -24.95 -38.03
CA GLU A 138 -11.53 -23.79 -38.27
C GLU A 138 -11.08 -22.88 -39.43
N MET A 139 -9.93 -23.15 -40.06
CA MET A 139 -9.44 -22.43 -41.25
C MET A 139 -9.73 -23.15 -42.59
N LEU A 140 -10.31 -24.35 -42.55
CA LEU A 140 -10.54 -25.18 -43.76
C LEU A 140 -11.97 -25.05 -44.33
N ASN A 141 -12.83 -24.20 -43.76
CA ASN A 141 -14.22 -24.01 -44.17
C ASN A 141 -14.52 -22.57 -44.67
N GLU A 142 -13.50 -21.84 -45.16
CA GLU A 142 -13.68 -20.64 -46.00
C GLU A 142 -13.28 -20.92 -47.44
#